data_AF-A0A6D0HE17-F1
#
_entry.id   AF-A0A6D0HE17-F1
#
_cell.length_a   1.000
_cell.length_b   1.000
_cell.length_c   1.000
_cell.angle_alpha   90.00
_cell.angle_beta   90.00
_cell.angle_gamma   90.00
#
_symmetry.space_group_name_H-M   'P 1'
#
loop_
_entity.id
_entity.type
_entity.pdbx_description
1 polymer ?
#
loop_
_entity_poly.entity_id
_entity_poly.type
_entity_poly.pdbx_seq_one_letter_code
_entity_poly.pdbx_strand_id
1 'polypeptide(L)'
;MAVKITPEEFSMLIRRLSTQWRVLAPSAEFRGGRFADTDNIIYQHIRGWDDLVWQEKSHMSPNTVISPITETLFYFNKDTIQIAETDAMPVLIFARACDINAMSRLDYMYLSNGNNSDYSYQRLRDHIRFVLIECPQRFENYFMDSQENMFTEEEKIRAIELYFKYSKKFTPAIRDLLSRKVNLTSQ
;
A
#
# COMPACT_ATOMS: atom_id res chain seq x y z
N MET A 1 2.91 -10.65 19.13
CA MET A 1 4.36 -10.83 18.91
C MET A 1 4.79 -9.68 18.04
N ALA A 2 5.65 -8.82 18.57
CA ALA A 2 6.19 -7.71 17.80
C ALA A 2 7.46 -8.16 17.08
N VAL A 3 7.57 -7.92 15.78
CA VAL A 3 8.74 -8.27 14.97
C VAL A 3 9.50 -7.00 14.63
N LYS A 4 10.52 -6.70 15.43
CA LYS A 4 11.50 -5.65 15.12
C LYS A 4 12.28 -6.06 13.87
N ILE A 5 12.33 -5.22 12.81
CA ILE A 5 13.09 -5.41 11.57
C ILE A 5 13.99 -4.20 11.31
N THR A 6 15.22 -4.44 10.84
CA THR A 6 16.15 -3.36 10.44
C THR A 6 15.82 -2.85 9.03
N PRO A 7 16.31 -1.67 8.63
CA PRO A 7 16.20 -1.16 7.26
C PRO A 7 16.68 -2.14 6.17
N GLU A 8 17.76 -2.88 6.44
CA GLU A 8 18.32 -3.88 5.53
C GLU A 8 17.38 -5.08 5.40
N GLU A 9 16.84 -5.57 6.52
CA GLU A 9 15.89 -6.67 6.53
C GLU A 9 14.57 -6.29 5.85
N PHE A 10 14.09 -5.05 6.03
CA PHE A 10 12.96 -4.51 5.30
C PHE A 10 13.24 -4.49 3.80
N SER A 11 14.40 -3.99 3.39
CA SER A 11 14.79 -3.98 1.98
C SER A 11 14.88 -5.38 1.38
N MET A 12 15.40 -6.35 2.13
CA MET A 12 15.38 -7.76 1.74
C MET A 12 13.96 -8.32 1.62
N LEU A 13 13.06 -7.94 2.54
CA LEU A 13 11.64 -8.31 2.48
C LEU A 13 10.99 -7.75 1.22
N ILE A 14 11.17 -6.47 0.90
CA ILE A 14 10.61 -5.84 -0.30
C ILE A 14 11.13 -6.54 -1.57
N ARG A 15 12.42 -6.85 -1.65
CA ARG A 15 12.99 -7.60 -2.78
C ARG A 15 12.34 -8.98 -2.95
N ARG A 16 12.12 -9.71 -1.86
CA ARG A 16 11.43 -11.02 -1.89
C ARG A 16 9.97 -10.87 -2.33
N LEU A 17 9.24 -9.90 -1.79
CA LEU A 17 7.86 -9.63 -2.16
C LEU A 17 7.72 -9.24 -3.62
N SER A 18 8.67 -8.46 -4.14
CA SER A 18 8.70 -7.98 -5.53
C SER A 18 8.77 -9.11 -6.57
N THR A 19 9.13 -10.34 -6.17
CA THR A 19 9.12 -11.51 -7.08
C THR A 19 7.71 -11.98 -7.45
N GLN A 20 6.71 -11.68 -6.63
CA GLN A 20 5.32 -12.14 -6.82
C GLN A 20 4.29 -11.01 -6.74
N TRP A 21 4.69 -9.85 -6.22
CA TRP A 21 3.82 -8.71 -5.97
C TRP A 21 4.42 -7.44 -6.54
N ARG A 22 3.56 -6.56 -7.06
CA ARG A 22 3.90 -5.16 -7.28
C ARG A 22 3.82 -4.44 -5.94
N VAL A 23 4.96 -4.01 -5.40
CA VAL A 23 5.00 -3.35 -4.09
C VAL A 23 5.00 -1.84 -4.26
N LEU A 24 3.98 -1.18 -3.73
CA LEU A 24 3.80 0.27 -3.80
C LEU A 24 3.81 0.89 -2.40
N ALA A 25 4.36 2.09 -2.27
CA ALA A 25 4.32 2.88 -1.05
C ALA A 25 4.43 4.38 -1.38
N PRO A 26 4.17 5.30 -0.42
CA PRO A 26 4.53 6.70 -0.56
C PRO A 26 6.03 6.82 -0.84
N SER A 27 6.38 7.41 -1.98
CA SER A 27 7.75 7.58 -2.43
C SER A 27 7.91 8.95 -3.10
N ALA A 28 9.09 9.54 -2.98
CA ALA A 28 9.39 10.85 -3.54
C ALA A 28 9.64 10.76 -5.05
N GLU A 29 8.84 11.47 -5.82
CA GLU A 29 9.14 11.82 -7.21
C GLU A 29 9.99 13.09 -7.22
N PHE A 30 11.26 12.92 -7.57
CA PHE A 30 12.25 14.01 -7.52
C PHE A 30 11.82 15.19 -8.40
N ARG A 31 11.73 16.37 -7.80
CA ARG A 31 11.31 17.62 -8.47
C ARG A 31 9.97 17.55 -9.20
N GLY A 32 9.08 16.63 -8.81
CA GLY A 32 7.73 16.51 -9.36
C GLY A 32 6.69 17.40 -8.66
N GLY A 33 7.10 18.17 -7.65
CA GLY A 33 6.23 18.91 -6.76
C GLY A 33 5.55 20.12 -7.40
N ARG A 34 4.61 20.71 -6.65
CA ARG A 34 3.84 21.90 -7.10
C ARG A 34 4.74 23.14 -7.22
N PHE A 35 5.82 23.23 -6.45
CA PHE A 35 6.71 24.38 -6.44
C PHE A 35 8.08 24.01 -7.00
N ALA A 36 8.84 25.02 -7.46
CA ALA A 36 10.19 24.81 -7.95
C ALA A 36 11.06 24.10 -6.90
N ASP A 37 11.84 23.12 -7.36
CA ASP A 37 12.75 22.31 -6.53
C ASP A 37 12.07 21.59 -5.35
N THR A 38 10.77 21.27 -5.46
CA THR A 38 10.07 20.44 -4.46
C THR A 38 9.77 19.05 -5.01
N ASP A 39 9.90 18.03 -4.18
CA ASP A 39 9.53 16.65 -4.52
C ASP A 39 8.03 16.44 -4.40
N ASN A 40 7.52 15.44 -5.09
CA ASN A 40 6.12 15.04 -5.02
C ASN A 40 5.98 13.66 -4.39
N ILE A 41 5.33 13.57 -3.23
CA ILE A 41 5.16 12.29 -2.54
C ILE A 41 3.88 11.63 -3.04
N ILE A 42 4.04 10.61 -3.87
CA ILE A 42 2.96 9.84 -4.48
C ILE A 42 3.21 8.34 -4.25
N TYR A 43 2.19 7.52 -4.51
CA TYR A 43 2.34 6.08 -4.43
C TYR A 43 3.12 5.58 -5.64
N GLN A 44 4.27 4.97 -5.40
CA GLN A 44 5.15 4.44 -6.46
C GLN A 44 5.72 3.09 -6.08
N HIS A 45 6.34 2.43 -7.05
CA HIS A 45 7.10 1.21 -6.82
C HIS A 45 8.29 1.47 -5.91
N ILE A 46 8.44 0.65 -4.87
CA ILE A 46 9.60 0.69 -3.97
C ILE A 46 10.47 -0.56 -4.14
N ARG A 47 11.77 -0.39 -3.96
CA ARG A 47 12.80 -1.44 -4.02
C ARG A 47 13.39 -1.73 -2.64
N GLY A 48 13.22 -0.83 -1.68
CA GLY A 48 13.71 -1.01 -0.32
C GLY A 48 13.26 0.08 0.65
N TRP A 49 13.98 0.18 1.77
CA TRP A 49 13.69 1.10 2.88
C TRP A 49 13.76 2.57 2.47
N ASP A 50 14.79 2.94 1.72
CA ASP A 50 15.09 4.34 1.38
C ASP A 50 14.08 4.95 0.40
N ASP A 51 13.37 4.11 -0.37
CA ASP A 51 12.36 4.58 -1.31
C ASP A 51 11.05 4.97 -0.60
N LEU A 52 10.81 4.49 0.63
CA LEU A 52 9.59 4.74 1.38
C LEU A 52 9.72 6.06 2.16
N VAL A 53 8.81 7.00 1.89
CA VAL A 53 8.74 8.27 2.63
C VAL A 53 7.93 8.09 3.90
N TRP A 54 8.63 8.01 5.03
CA TRP A 54 8.04 7.81 6.36
C TRP A 54 7.47 9.09 6.96
N GLN A 55 8.19 10.20 6.81
CA GLN A 55 8.04 11.40 7.63
C GLN A 55 6.97 12.38 7.13
N GLU A 56 6.48 12.20 5.91
CA GLU A 56 5.59 13.18 5.27
C GLU A 56 4.40 12.51 4.58
N LYS A 57 3.21 13.08 4.74
CA LYS A 57 1.98 12.61 4.10
C LYS A 57 2.14 12.57 2.58
N SER A 58 1.56 11.57 1.92
CA SER A 58 1.48 11.61 0.46
C SER A 58 0.59 12.77 0.02
N HIS A 59 0.99 13.44 -1.06
CA HIS A 59 0.20 14.49 -1.70
C HIS A 59 -1.01 13.92 -2.44
N MET A 60 -0.92 12.65 -2.85
CA MET A 60 -1.98 11.94 -3.58
C MET A 60 -2.47 10.71 -2.80
N SER A 61 -3.76 10.41 -2.98
CA SER A 61 -4.40 9.20 -2.47
C SER A 61 -3.87 7.95 -3.20
N PRO A 62 -3.79 6.78 -2.53
CA PRO A 62 -3.51 5.51 -3.22
C PRO A 62 -4.53 5.20 -4.32
N ASN A 63 -5.71 5.82 -4.33
CA ASN A 63 -6.67 5.66 -5.42
C ASN A 63 -6.08 6.02 -6.79
N THR A 64 -5.10 6.95 -6.84
CA THR A 64 -4.44 7.36 -8.09
C THR A 64 -3.67 6.23 -8.79
N VAL A 65 -3.22 5.21 -8.05
CA VAL A 65 -2.57 4.02 -8.60
C VAL A 65 -3.50 2.80 -8.71
N ILE A 66 -4.68 2.87 -8.09
CA ILE A 66 -5.70 1.80 -8.13
C ILE A 66 -6.67 2.02 -9.29
N SER A 67 -7.11 3.26 -9.48
CA SER A 67 -8.03 3.68 -10.53
C SER A 67 -7.34 4.81 -11.30
N PRO A 68 -6.54 4.48 -12.34
CA PRO A 68 -5.85 5.49 -13.12
C PRO A 68 -6.84 6.39 -13.85
N ILE A 69 -6.42 7.62 -14.15
CA ILE A 69 -7.26 8.64 -14.82
C ILE A 69 -7.80 8.13 -16.16
N THR A 70 -7.02 7.29 -16.85
CA THR A 70 -7.38 6.69 -18.14
C THR A 70 -7.15 5.19 -18.09
N GLU A 71 -8.18 4.41 -18.42
CA GLU A 71 -8.13 2.96 -18.56
C GLU A 71 -8.87 2.53 -19.83
N THR A 72 -8.34 1.53 -20.55
CA THR A 72 -9.06 0.93 -21.68
C THR A 72 -9.99 -0.15 -21.14
N LEU A 73 -11.30 0.02 -21.30
CA LEU A 73 -12.30 -0.95 -20.81
C LEU A 73 -12.71 -1.97 -21.87
N PHE A 74 -12.77 -1.55 -23.13
CA PHE A 74 -13.26 -2.36 -24.24
C PHE A 74 -12.44 -2.12 -25.51
N TYR A 75 -12.23 -3.20 -26.26
CA TYR A 75 -11.82 -3.15 -27.65
C TYR A 75 -13.05 -3.40 -28.52
N PHE A 76 -13.28 -2.51 -29.48
CA PHE A 76 -14.36 -2.63 -30.44
C PHE A 76 -13.82 -3.18 -31.75
N ASN A 77 -14.36 -4.32 -32.18
CA ASN A 77 -14.19 -4.88 -33.51
C ASN A 77 -15.58 -4.91 -34.17
N LYS A 78 -15.68 -4.66 -35.47
CA LYS A 78 -16.96 -4.44 -36.23
C LYS A 78 -18.24 -4.99 -35.57
N ASP A 79 -18.26 -6.30 -35.30
CA ASP A 79 -19.45 -7.00 -34.79
C ASP A 79 -19.28 -7.53 -33.34
N THR A 80 -18.12 -7.32 -32.70
CA THR A 80 -17.78 -7.86 -31.38
C THR A 80 -17.18 -6.83 -30.43
N ILE A 81 -17.58 -6.92 -29.16
CA ILE A 81 -16.99 -6.14 -28.06
C ILE A 81 -16.15 -7.11 -27.24
N GLN A 82 -14.87 -6.81 -27.08
CA GLN A 82 -13.96 -7.56 -26.21
C GLN A 82 -13.64 -6.71 -24.98
N ILE A 83 -13.86 -7.26 -23.78
CA ILE A 83 -13.44 -6.61 -22.54
C ILE A 83 -11.91 -6.59 -22.50
N ALA A 84 -11.33 -5.44 -22.16
CA ALA A 84 -9.89 -5.31 -22.06
C ALA A 84 -9.32 -6.25 -20.99
N GLU A 85 -8.14 -6.79 -21.29
CA GLU A 85 -7.38 -7.56 -20.31
C GLU A 85 -6.90 -6.63 -19.20
N THR A 86 -7.03 -7.08 -17.96
CA THR A 86 -6.54 -6.35 -16.80
C THR A 86 -5.23 -7.00 -16.35
N ASP A 87 -4.25 -6.18 -15.94
CA ASP A 87 -3.04 -6.67 -15.30
C ASP A 87 -3.41 -7.47 -14.03
N ALA A 88 -3.19 -8.79 -14.08
CA ALA A 88 -3.51 -9.70 -12.99
C ALA A 88 -2.41 -9.78 -11.92
N MET A 89 -1.30 -9.04 -12.07
CA MET A 89 -0.21 -9.05 -11.11
C MET A 89 -0.72 -8.54 -9.75
N PRO A 90 -0.62 -9.35 -8.67
CA PRO A 90 -1.05 -8.91 -7.35
C PRO A 90 -0.29 -7.66 -6.89
N VAL A 91 -1.00 -6.70 -6.29
CA VAL A 91 -0.43 -5.43 -5.82
C VAL A 91 -0.47 -5.37 -4.30
N LEU A 92 0.64 -5.01 -3.68
CA LEU A 92 0.77 -4.80 -2.24
C LEU A 92 1.07 -3.33 -1.97
N ILE A 93 0.15 -2.62 -1.34
CA ILE A 93 0.26 -1.18 -1.09
C ILE A 93 0.51 -0.94 0.40
N PHE A 94 1.68 -0.41 0.74
CA PHE A 94 1.98 0.11 2.06
C PHE A 94 1.30 1.48 2.20
N ALA A 95 0.26 1.58 3.01
CA ALA A 95 -0.55 2.78 3.14
C ALA A 95 -0.80 3.14 4.60
N ARG A 96 -1.03 4.43 4.87
CA ARG A 96 -1.33 4.89 6.23
C ARG A 96 -2.78 4.58 6.59
N ALA A 97 -3.07 4.57 7.89
CA ALA A 97 -4.42 4.29 8.39
C ALA A 97 -5.49 5.20 7.77
N CYS A 98 -5.20 6.50 7.59
CA CYS A 98 -6.13 7.43 6.96
C CYS A 98 -6.43 7.07 5.50
N ASP A 99 -5.41 6.62 4.75
CA ASP A 99 -5.54 6.25 3.35
C ASP A 99 -6.32 4.94 3.21
N ILE A 100 -6.04 3.95 4.06
CA ILE A 100 -6.81 2.70 4.12
C ILE A 100 -8.29 2.98 4.45
N ASN A 101 -8.56 3.90 5.37
CA ASN A 101 -9.94 4.27 5.70
C ASN A 101 -10.62 5.07 4.57
N ALA A 102 -9.89 5.95 3.87
CA ALA A 102 -10.42 6.61 2.68
C ALA A 102 -10.74 5.59 1.58
N MET A 103 -9.87 4.60 1.38
CA MET A 103 -10.09 3.51 0.43
C MET A 103 -11.29 2.64 0.81
N SER A 104 -11.55 2.37 2.10
CA SER A 104 -12.73 1.60 2.50
C SER A 104 -14.05 2.31 2.16
N ARG A 105 -14.06 3.65 2.21
CA ARG A 105 -15.20 4.45 1.77
C ARG A 105 -15.38 4.42 0.25
N LEU A 106 -14.28 4.49 -0.50
CA LEU A 106 -14.32 4.33 -1.95
C LEU A 106 -14.76 2.92 -2.35
N ASP A 107 -14.26 1.88 -1.67
CA ASP A 107 -14.68 0.49 -1.87
C ASP A 107 -16.20 0.36 -1.68
N TYR A 108 -16.76 0.94 -0.62
CA TYR A 108 -18.22 0.97 -0.42
C TYR A 108 -18.94 1.71 -1.56
N MET A 109 -18.43 2.87 -1.98
CA MET A 109 -19.02 3.65 -3.06
C MET A 109 -19.06 2.90 -4.40
N TYR A 110 -17.98 2.20 -4.76
CA TYR A 110 -17.90 1.49 -6.04
C TYR A 110 -18.57 0.11 -6.00
N LEU A 111 -18.55 -0.58 -4.85
CA LEU A 111 -18.94 -1.99 -4.79
C LEU A 111 -20.30 -2.22 -4.10
N SER A 112 -20.81 -1.24 -3.35
CA SER A 112 -21.98 -1.44 -2.48
C SER A 112 -22.96 -0.27 -2.50
N ASN A 113 -22.71 0.78 -3.28
CA ASN A 113 -23.64 1.91 -3.38
C ASN A 113 -24.74 1.60 -4.40
N GLY A 114 -25.91 1.23 -3.89
CA GLY A 114 -27.06 0.82 -4.71
C GLY A 114 -27.06 -0.68 -5.00
N ASN A 115 -27.72 -1.07 -6.10
CA ASN A 115 -27.97 -2.48 -6.41
C ASN A 115 -26.89 -3.15 -7.28
N ASN A 116 -25.84 -2.43 -7.68
CA ASN A 116 -24.81 -2.91 -8.59
C ASN A 116 -23.41 -2.62 -8.03
N SER A 117 -22.46 -3.52 -8.31
CA SER A 117 -21.02 -3.26 -8.11
C SER A 117 -20.38 -2.83 -9.43
N ASP A 118 -19.41 -1.91 -9.35
CA ASP A 118 -18.55 -1.57 -10.48
C ASP A 118 -17.63 -2.76 -10.81
N TYR A 119 -17.88 -3.39 -11.95
CA TYR A 119 -17.16 -4.58 -12.40
C TYR A 119 -15.67 -4.31 -12.65
N SER A 120 -15.33 -3.16 -13.23
CA SER A 120 -13.95 -2.81 -13.57
C SER A 120 -13.15 -2.54 -12.29
N TYR A 121 -13.72 -1.76 -11.37
CA TYR A 121 -13.11 -1.50 -10.07
C TYR A 121 -12.93 -2.78 -9.26
N GLN A 122 -13.95 -3.65 -9.22
CA GLN A 122 -13.90 -4.91 -8.47
C GLN A 122 -12.74 -5.80 -8.93
N ARG A 123 -12.56 -5.96 -10.25
CA ARG A 123 -11.47 -6.76 -10.83
C ARG A 123 -10.10 -6.27 -10.37
N LEU A 124 -9.84 -4.96 -10.45
CA LEU A 124 -8.58 -4.38 -9.98
C LEU A 124 -8.41 -4.59 -8.47
N ARG A 125 -9.46 -4.27 -7.71
CA ARG A 125 -9.45 -4.28 -6.24
C ARG A 125 -9.22 -5.67 -5.64
N ASP A 126 -9.67 -6.73 -6.31
CA ASP A 126 -9.50 -8.13 -5.91
C ASP A 126 -8.03 -8.57 -5.89
N HIS A 127 -7.17 -7.91 -6.69
CA HIS A 127 -5.73 -8.16 -6.75
C HIS A 127 -4.90 -7.28 -5.80
N ILE A 128 -5.53 -6.30 -5.13
CA ILE A 128 -4.85 -5.34 -4.24
C ILE A 128 -4.95 -5.77 -2.77
N ARG A 129 -3.83 -5.68 -2.06
CA ARG A 129 -3.75 -5.86 -0.60
C ARG A 129 -3.06 -4.65 0.02
N PHE A 130 -3.56 -4.21 1.16
CA PHE A 130 -2.95 -3.12 1.93
C PHE A 130 -2.09 -3.67 3.08
N VAL A 131 -0.96 -3.02 3.31
CA VAL A 131 -0.15 -3.14 4.52
C VAL A 131 -0.20 -1.80 5.23
N LEU A 132 -0.55 -1.82 6.51
CA LEU A 132 -0.58 -0.60 7.30
C LEU A 132 0.84 -0.14 7.61
N ILE A 133 1.12 1.14 7.37
CA ILE A 133 2.27 1.87 7.91
C ILE A 133 1.77 2.98 8.83
N GLU A 134 2.45 3.20 9.95
CA GLU A 134 2.05 4.22 10.92
C GLU A 134 2.65 5.54 10.51
N CYS A 135 2.04 6.57 11.09
CA CYS A 135 2.49 7.93 10.96
C CYS A 135 3.38 8.25 12.16
N PRO A 136 4.60 8.79 11.97
CA PRO A 136 5.49 9.13 13.09
C PRO A 136 4.93 10.26 13.95
N GLN A 137 4.02 11.07 13.38
CA GLN A 137 3.35 12.19 14.03
C GLN A 137 1.97 12.42 13.42
N ARG A 138 1.11 13.17 14.12
CA ARG A 138 -0.13 13.69 13.55
C ARG A 138 0.18 14.84 12.59
N PHE A 139 -0.32 14.79 11.37
CA PHE A 139 -0.26 15.91 10.44
C PHE A 139 -1.50 16.82 10.59
N GLU A 140 -1.37 18.11 10.23
CA GLU A 140 -2.39 19.16 10.42
C GLU A 140 -3.78 18.83 9.86
N ASN A 141 -3.90 17.88 8.94
CA ASN A 141 -5.15 17.47 8.28
C ASN A 141 -5.58 16.01 8.57
N TYR A 142 -5.22 15.45 9.73
CA TYR A 142 -5.65 14.10 10.15
C TYR A 142 -6.88 14.15 11.07
N PHE A 143 -7.96 13.48 10.67
CA PHE A 143 -9.18 13.27 11.49
C PHE A 143 -9.06 12.09 12.48
N MET A 144 -7.85 11.78 12.95
CA MET A 144 -7.64 10.73 13.98
C MET A 144 -7.73 11.38 15.36
N ASP A 145 -8.77 11.06 16.11
CA ASP A 145 -9.12 11.70 17.40
C ASP A 145 -8.25 11.25 18.59
N SER A 146 -7.44 10.20 18.46
CA SER A 146 -6.61 9.68 19.56
C SER A 146 -5.28 10.43 19.73
N GLN A 147 -5.20 11.31 20.74
CA GLN A 147 -3.96 11.90 21.25
C GLN A 147 -3.12 10.78 21.84
N GLU A 148 -2.29 10.12 21.04
CA GLU A 148 -1.14 9.37 21.54
C GLU A 148 -0.31 8.94 20.34
N ASN A 149 1.01 9.01 20.53
CA ASN A 149 2.07 8.45 19.69
C ASN A 149 2.81 9.43 18.79
N MET A 150 3.78 10.11 19.41
CA MET A 150 4.99 10.58 18.76
C MET A 150 5.99 9.44 18.91
N PHE A 151 6.39 8.84 17.81
CA PHE A 151 7.01 7.51 17.82
C PHE A 151 8.44 7.54 17.28
N THR A 152 9.35 6.92 18.02
CA THR A 152 10.78 6.73 17.69
C THR A 152 10.96 5.77 16.50
N GLU A 153 12.18 5.67 15.93
CA GLU A 153 12.49 4.71 14.84
C GLU A 153 12.07 3.26 15.17
N GLU A 154 11.99 2.91 16.47
CA GLU A 154 11.57 1.61 16.96
C GLU A 154 10.06 1.33 16.82
N GLU A 155 9.24 2.37 16.71
CA GLU A 155 7.78 2.28 16.67
C GLU A 155 7.22 2.32 15.24
N LYS A 156 7.98 2.87 14.27
CA LYS A 156 7.69 2.70 12.82
C LYS A 156 7.58 1.23 12.41
N ILE A 157 8.28 0.35 13.12
CA ILE A 157 8.27 -1.10 12.91
C ILE A 157 6.97 -1.75 13.44
N ARG A 158 6.36 -1.16 14.48
CA ARG A 158 5.15 -1.66 15.14
C ARG A 158 3.89 -1.55 14.27
N ALA A 159 3.89 -0.55 13.39
CA ALA A 159 2.86 -0.29 12.40
C ALA A 159 2.53 -1.43 11.45
N ILE A 160 3.60 -2.06 10.98
CA ILE A 160 3.57 -3.12 9.98
C ILE A 160 2.69 -4.26 10.55
N GLU A 161 2.73 -4.51 11.86
CA GLU A 161 2.12 -5.64 12.58
C GLU A 161 0.59 -5.65 12.63
N LEU A 162 -0.07 -4.49 12.69
CA LEU A 162 -1.51 -4.42 13.00
C LEU A 162 -2.38 -5.05 11.89
N TYR A 163 -1.89 -5.09 10.65
CA TYR A 163 -2.58 -5.72 9.52
C TYR A 163 -2.13 -7.16 9.20
N PHE A 164 -0.92 -7.59 9.58
CA PHE A 164 -0.50 -9.01 9.43
C PHE A 164 -1.37 -9.97 10.24
N LYS A 165 -1.98 -9.48 11.33
CA LYS A 165 -2.90 -10.24 12.18
C LYS A 165 -4.27 -10.51 11.53
N TYR A 166 -4.73 -9.66 10.61
CA TYR A 166 -6.07 -9.76 9.99
C TYR A 166 -6.07 -10.45 8.61
N SER A 167 -4.94 -10.47 7.91
CA SER A 167 -4.81 -11.21 6.65
C SER A 167 -4.44 -12.68 6.92
N LYS A 168 -5.44 -13.56 7.02
CA LYS A 168 -5.25 -15.02 7.11
C LYS A 168 -4.62 -15.66 5.86
N LYS A 169 -4.20 -14.88 4.86
CA LYS A 169 -3.59 -15.37 3.62
C LYS A 169 -2.33 -14.57 3.31
N PHE A 170 -1.23 -14.93 3.95
CA PHE A 170 0.09 -14.46 3.56
C PHE A 170 0.93 -15.57 2.94
N THR A 171 1.67 -15.17 1.91
CA THR A 171 2.63 -15.92 1.11
C THR A 171 3.70 -16.58 2.00
N PRO A 172 4.16 -17.81 1.68
CA PRO A 172 5.17 -18.53 2.46
C PRO A 172 6.43 -17.70 2.78
N ALA A 173 6.81 -16.76 1.91
CA ALA A 173 7.99 -15.90 2.07
C ALA A 173 7.94 -15.01 3.33
N ILE A 174 6.78 -14.46 3.69
CA ILE A 174 6.63 -13.65 4.91
C ILE A 174 6.63 -14.56 6.15
N ARG A 175 5.95 -15.72 6.07
CA ARG A 175 5.96 -16.71 7.16
C ARG A 175 7.36 -17.25 7.43
N ASP A 176 8.16 -17.50 6.40
CA ASP A 176 9.56 -17.95 6.49
C ASP A 176 10.48 -16.86 7.07
N LEU A 177 10.26 -15.58 6.72
CA LEU A 177 11.03 -14.48 7.30
C LEU A 177 10.69 -14.26 8.79
N LEU A 178 9.40 -14.35 9.14
CA LEU A 178 8.93 -14.25 10.52
C LEU A 178 9.36 -15.46 11.36
N SER A 179 9.33 -16.69 10.82
CA SER A 179 9.74 -17.91 11.54
C SER A 179 11.25 -17.96 11.79
N ARG A 180 12.08 -17.45 10.87
CA ARG A 180 13.53 -17.35 11.05
C ARG A 180 13.93 -16.36 12.15
N LYS A 181 13.16 -15.30 12.37
CA LYS A 181 13.39 -14.38 13.50
C LYS A 181 13.04 -14.97 14.86
N VAL A 182 11.95 -15.74 14.95
CA VAL A 182 11.57 -16.39 16.21
C VAL A 182 12.69 -17.32 16.72
N ASN A 183 13.41 -17.99 15.81
CA ASN A 183 14.54 -18.86 16.16
C ASN A 183 15.84 -18.11 16.53
N LEU A 184 15.97 -16.82 16.22
CA LEU A 184 17.14 -16.00 16.57
C LEU A 184 16.99 -15.30 17.92
N THR A 185 15.76 -15.12 18.39
CA THR A 185 15.44 -14.56 19.73
C THR A 185 15.31 -15.62 20.83
N SER A 186 15.53 -16.90 20.51
CA SER A 186 15.49 -18.03 21.43
C SER A 186 16.88 -18.62 21.75
N GLN A 187 17.95 -17.83 21.55
CA GLN A 187 19.31 -18.11 22.02
C GLN A 187 19.83 -16.94 22.85
#